data_AF-A0A1M4Z2N0-F1
#
_entry.id   AF-A0A1M4Z2N0-F1
#
_cell.length_a   1.000
_cell.length_b   1.000
_cell.length_c   1.000
_cell.angle_alpha   90.00
_cell.angle_beta   90.00
_cell.angle_gamma   90.00
#
_symmetry.space_group_name_H-M   'P 1'
#
loop_
_entity.id
_entity.type
_entity.pdbx_description
1 polymer ?
#
loop_
_entity_poly.entity_id
_entity_poly.type
_entity_poly.pdbx_seq_one_letter_code
_entity_poly.pdbx_strand_id
1 'polypeptide(L)'
;MTSYQNLLEYINYFINEDGSGICSWSNDAISRESTALSPYPIYNRDFSEFIDEVYSSGILDLDYITTLKNKSIPCTDEMIDFIESADIAVLRAILSFYICQEQFCEGLWILASQNRAFYRILVRLEKLEDKIFQVNDENKSDTRNI
;
A
#
# COMPACT_ATOMS: atom_id res chain seq x y z
N MET A 1 6.96 -5.43 -17.67
CA MET A 1 6.88 -4.09 -17.08
C MET A 1 5.80 -4.17 -16.02
N THR A 2 6.20 -4.15 -14.75
CA THR A 2 5.26 -4.05 -13.63
C THR A 2 4.72 -2.63 -13.67
N SER A 3 3.51 -2.44 -14.21
CA SER A 3 2.93 -1.11 -14.40
C SER A 3 2.05 -0.79 -13.19
N TYR A 4 2.66 -0.32 -12.11
CA TYR A 4 1.93 0.22 -10.96
C TYR A 4 1.53 1.69 -11.15
N GLN A 5 1.56 2.20 -12.39
CA GLN A 5 1.09 3.55 -12.75
C GLN A 5 -0.38 3.77 -12.38
N ASN A 6 -1.24 2.76 -12.56
CA ASN A 6 -2.65 2.83 -12.16
C ASN A 6 -2.81 3.08 -10.65
N LEU A 7 -1.87 2.61 -9.82
CA LEU A 7 -1.90 2.86 -8.38
C LEU A 7 -1.72 4.35 -8.07
N LEU A 8 -1.03 5.11 -8.91
CA LEU A 8 -0.80 6.54 -8.70
C LEU A 8 -2.08 7.36 -8.87
N GLU A 9 -3.08 6.85 -9.60
CA GLU A 9 -4.39 7.49 -9.73
C GLU A 9 -5.11 7.59 -8.36
N TYR A 10 -4.80 6.68 -7.43
CA TYR A 10 -5.34 6.67 -6.07
C TYR A 10 -4.68 7.69 -5.12
N ILE A 11 -3.65 8.43 -5.54
CA ILE A 11 -3.08 9.51 -4.70
C ILE A 11 -4.17 10.52 -4.31
N ASN A 12 -5.02 10.90 -5.25
CA ASN A 12 -6.11 11.85 -5.02
C ASN A 12 -7.20 11.28 -4.10
N TYR A 13 -7.42 9.97 -4.15
CA TYR A 13 -8.33 9.30 -3.22
C TYR A 13 -7.82 9.42 -1.78
N PHE A 14 -6.53 9.14 -1.55
CA PHE A 14 -5.94 9.18 -0.21
C PHE A 14 -5.49 10.56 0.29
N ILE A 15 -5.59 11.63 -0.52
CA ILE A 15 -5.11 12.95 -0.11
C ILE A 15 -5.89 13.51 1.09
N ASN A 16 -7.20 13.30 1.11
CA ASN A 16 -8.10 13.78 2.17
C ASN A 16 -8.72 12.64 2.98
N GLU A 17 -8.35 11.40 2.70
CA GLU A 17 -8.82 10.23 3.45
C GLU A 17 -8.14 10.19 4.83
N ASP A 18 -8.95 10.06 5.88
CA ASP A 18 -8.50 9.95 7.27
C ASP A 18 -8.86 8.58 7.88
N GLY A 19 -9.28 7.62 7.05
CA GLY A 19 -9.70 6.28 7.43
C GLY A 19 -11.14 6.19 7.92
N SER A 20 -11.84 7.31 8.14
CA SER A 20 -13.26 7.29 8.52
C SER A 20 -14.18 6.96 7.35
N GLY A 21 -13.74 7.22 6.11
CA GLY A 21 -14.52 6.97 4.89
C GLY A 21 -14.35 5.58 4.30
N ILE A 22 -13.30 4.85 4.69
CA ILE A 22 -12.93 3.60 4.01
C ILE A 22 -13.71 2.38 4.48
N CYS A 23 -14.26 2.40 5.70
CA CYS A 23 -14.81 1.20 6.34
C CYS A 23 -16.04 1.49 7.20
N SER A 24 -17.01 0.58 7.14
CA SER A 24 -18.10 0.46 8.10
C SER A 24 -18.01 -0.89 8.82
N TRP A 25 -18.30 -0.94 10.12
CA TRP A 25 -18.29 -2.20 10.86
C TRP A 25 -19.63 -2.91 10.73
N SER A 26 -19.61 -4.22 10.54
CA SER A 26 -20.83 -5.04 10.49
C SER A 26 -21.47 -5.09 11.90
N ASN A 27 -22.35 -4.14 12.20
CA ASN A 27 -22.86 -4.01 13.56
C ASN A 27 -23.92 -5.04 13.96
N ASP A 28 -24.58 -5.74 13.02
CA ASP A 28 -25.62 -6.71 13.38
C ASP A 28 -25.79 -7.80 12.33
N ALA A 29 -25.18 -8.97 12.58
CA ALA A 29 -25.65 -10.22 12.00
C ALA A 29 -26.00 -11.18 13.14
N ILE A 30 -27.08 -10.87 13.86
CA ILE A 30 -27.81 -11.91 14.60
C ILE A 30 -28.36 -12.84 13.53
N SER A 31 -27.65 -13.94 13.28
CA SER A 31 -28.18 -15.03 12.47
C SER A 31 -29.52 -15.50 13.07
N ARG A 32 -30.47 -15.92 12.22
CA ARG A 32 -31.75 -16.51 12.67
C ARG A 32 -31.57 -17.71 13.62
N GLU A 33 -30.34 -18.23 13.72
CA GLU A 33 -29.92 -19.37 14.54
C GLU A 33 -29.13 -18.98 15.80
N SER A 34 -29.21 -17.74 16.29
CA SER A 34 -28.66 -17.35 17.60
C SER A 34 -27.13 -17.53 17.73
N THR A 35 -26.38 -17.44 16.62
CA THR A 35 -24.93 -17.34 16.69
C THR A 35 -24.56 -15.88 16.45
N ALA A 36 -24.08 -15.19 17.50
CA ALA A 36 -23.53 -13.86 17.38
C ALA A 36 -22.25 -13.95 16.55
N LEU A 37 -22.23 -13.28 15.39
CA LEU A 37 -21.02 -13.14 14.60
C LEU A 37 -20.18 -11.99 15.18
N SER A 38 -18.85 -12.18 15.24
CA SER A 38 -17.93 -11.09 15.55
C SER A 38 -18.06 -9.99 14.49
N PRO A 39 -18.07 -8.71 14.85
CA PRO A 39 -18.06 -7.64 13.88
C PRO A 39 -16.80 -7.71 13.02
N TYR A 40 -16.94 -7.46 11.72
CA TYR A 40 -15.84 -7.43 10.75
C TYR A 40 -15.92 -6.14 9.92
N PRO A 41 -14.78 -5.68 9.37
CA PRO A 41 -14.75 -4.48 8.54
C PRO A 41 -15.39 -4.72 7.18
N ILE A 42 -16.24 -3.79 6.74
CA ILE A 42 -16.80 -3.72 5.39
C ILE A 42 -16.22 -2.48 4.71
N TYR A 43 -15.28 -2.70 3.79
CA TYR A 43 -14.63 -1.63 3.06
C TYR A 43 -15.55 -1.05 1.98
N ASN A 44 -15.39 0.24 1.72
CA ASN A 44 -16.09 0.90 0.63
C ASN A 44 -15.57 0.38 -0.72
N ARG A 45 -16.30 0.73 -1.79
CA ARG A 45 -15.97 0.29 -3.15
C ARG A 45 -14.60 0.81 -3.61
N ASP A 46 -14.34 2.10 -3.45
CA ASP A 46 -13.13 2.74 -3.98
C ASP A 46 -11.85 2.16 -3.34
N PHE A 47 -11.89 1.90 -2.03
CA PHE A 47 -10.81 1.25 -1.31
C PHE A 47 -10.66 -0.21 -1.73
N SER A 48 -11.76 -0.93 -1.96
CA SER A 48 -11.70 -2.31 -2.46
C SER A 48 -11.08 -2.38 -3.86
N GLU A 49 -11.42 -1.42 -4.74
CA GLU A 49 -10.82 -1.30 -6.08
C GLU A 49 -9.31 -0.99 -6.00
N PHE A 50 -8.89 -0.16 -5.04
CA PHE A 50 -7.46 0.05 -4.75
C PHE A 50 -6.76 -1.25 -4.36
N ILE A 51 -7.34 -2.03 -3.44
CA ILE A 51 -6.77 -3.30 -2.98
C ILE A 51 -6.66 -4.30 -4.14
N ASP A 52 -7.70 -4.41 -4.97
CA ASP A 52 -7.70 -5.27 -6.15
C ASP A 52 -6.58 -4.87 -7.14
N GLU A 53 -6.39 -3.57 -7.37
CA GLU A 53 -5.31 -3.05 -8.21
C GLU A 53 -3.93 -3.35 -7.61
N VAL A 54 -3.77 -3.26 -6.29
CA VAL A 54 -2.51 -3.64 -5.63
C VAL A 54 -2.19 -5.11 -5.88
N TYR A 55 -3.17 -6.00 -5.72
CA TYR A 55 -2.98 -7.43 -5.99
C TYR A 55 -2.67 -7.72 -7.47
N SER A 56 -3.31 -7.00 -8.40
CA SER A 56 -3.13 -7.23 -9.84
C SER A 56 -1.84 -6.61 -10.40
N SER A 57 -1.32 -5.55 -9.76
CA SER A 57 -0.18 -4.78 -10.26
C SER A 57 1.16 -5.51 -10.21
N GLY A 58 1.29 -6.57 -9.39
CA GLY A 58 2.56 -7.24 -9.13
C GLY A 58 3.55 -6.44 -8.27
N ILE A 59 3.08 -5.36 -7.62
CA ILE A 59 3.91 -4.54 -6.72
C ILE A 59 4.28 -5.27 -5.43
N LEU A 60 3.49 -6.26 -5.02
CA LEU A 60 3.71 -6.99 -3.78
C LEU A 60 5.06 -7.74 -3.78
N ASP A 61 5.69 -7.74 -2.61
CA ASP A 61 6.88 -8.50 -2.29
C ASP A 61 6.45 -9.72 -1.47
N LEU A 62 6.60 -10.91 -2.06
CA LEU A 62 6.24 -12.17 -1.40
C LEU A 62 7.15 -12.49 -0.20
N ASP A 63 8.35 -11.92 -0.17
CA ASP A 63 9.34 -12.11 0.89
C ASP A 63 9.48 -10.87 1.78
N TYR A 64 8.44 -10.02 1.86
CA TYR A 64 8.48 -8.72 2.52
C TYR A 64 9.03 -8.75 3.95
N ILE A 65 8.74 -9.78 4.74
CA ILE A 65 9.29 -9.95 6.11
C ILE A 65 10.82 -10.02 6.07
N THR A 66 11.38 -10.78 5.13
CA THR A 66 12.82 -10.93 4.94
C THR A 66 13.43 -9.63 4.45
N THR A 67 12.77 -8.96 3.50
CA THR A 67 13.21 -7.65 2.97
C THR A 67 13.28 -6.60 4.09
N LEU A 68 12.23 -6.46 4.90
CA LEU A 68 12.18 -5.52 6.03
C LEU A 68 13.26 -5.84 7.06
N LYS A 69 13.41 -7.12 7.44
CA LYS A 69 14.42 -7.57 8.40
C LYS A 69 15.85 -7.29 7.92
N ASN A 70 16.16 -7.57 6.66
CA ASN A 70 17.48 -7.33 6.07
C ASN A 70 17.83 -5.84 6.01
N LYS A 71 16.82 -4.98 5.99
CA LYS A 71 16.95 -3.52 5.99
C LYS A 71 16.84 -2.91 7.39
N SER A 72 16.75 -3.74 8.44
CA SER A 72 16.57 -3.32 9.83
C SER A 72 15.33 -2.45 10.06
N ILE A 73 14.25 -2.71 9.32
CA ILE A 73 12.98 -2.00 9.44
C ILE A 73 12.04 -2.83 10.32
N PRO A 74 11.42 -2.22 11.35
CA PRO A 74 10.51 -2.95 12.22
C PRO A 74 9.23 -3.37 11.49
N CYS A 75 8.68 -4.52 11.86
CA CYS A 75 7.38 -5.01 11.38
C CYS A 75 6.25 -4.51 12.31
N THR A 76 6.22 -3.21 12.54
CA THR A 76 5.27 -2.49 13.43
C THR A 76 4.87 -1.18 12.77
N ASP A 77 3.96 -0.41 13.38
CA ASP A 77 3.51 0.88 12.85
C ASP A 77 4.65 1.91 12.65
N GLU A 78 5.77 1.74 13.35
CA GLU A 78 6.98 2.57 13.20
C GLU A 78 7.58 2.51 11.79
N MET A 79 7.23 1.50 10.98
CA MET A 79 7.68 1.41 9.59
C MET A 79 7.27 2.61 8.74
N ILE A 80 6.23 3.33 9.17
CA ILE A 80 5.74 4.51 8.46
C ILE A 80 6.81 5.60 8.33
N ASP A 81 7.72 5.69 9.28
CA ASP A 81 8.81 6.68 9.30
C ASP A 81 9.86 6.41 8.22
N PHE A 82 9.91 5.19 7.69
CA PHE A 82 10.86 4.78 6.65
C PHE A 82 10.37 5.07 5.24
N ILE A 83 9.07 5.33 5.05
CA ILE A 83 8.44 5.44 3.71
C ILE A 83 9.11 6.53 2.87
N GLU A 84 9.39 7.70 3.43
CA GLU A 84 9.91 8.84 2.66
C GLU A 84 11.31 8.60 2.09
N SER A 85 12.12 7.80 2.79
CA SER A 85 13.50 7.47 2.39
C SER A 85 13.61 6.12 1.68
N ALA A 86 12.55 5.30 1.72
CA ALA A 86 12.53 3.95 1.17
C ALA A 86 12.97 3.88 -0.30
N ASP A 87 13.84 2.92 -0.63
CA ASP A 87 14.04 2.47 -2.01
C ASP A 87 12.82 1.63 -2.46
N ILE A 88 12.78 1.27 -3.76
CA ILE A 88 11.63 0.53 -4.30
C ILE A 88 11.43 -0.84 -3.61
N ALA A 89 12.50 -1.50 -3.17
CA ALA A 89 12.39 -2.80 -2.51
C ALA A 89 11.77 -2.64 -1.11
N VAL A 90 12.23 -1.66 -0.33
CA VAL A 90 11.66 -1.34 0.98
C VAL A 90 10.22 -0.88 0.85
N LEU A 91 9.91 -0.02 -0.12
CA LEU A 91 8.57 0.51 -0.31
C LEU A 91 7.55 -0.60 -0.63
N ARG A 92 7.93 -1.52 -1.53
CA ARG A 92 7.13 -2.71 -1.85
C ARG A 92 6.92 -3.60 -0.64
N ALA A 93 7.96 -3.79 0.18
CA ALA A 93 7.86 -4.60 1.38
C ALA A 93 6.95 -3.97 2.45
N ILE A 94 7.02 -2.65 2.65
CA ILE A 94 6.12 -1.91 3.55
C ILE A 94 4.66 -2.01 3.07
N LEU A 95 4.40 -1.79 1.77
CA LEU A 95 3.06 -1.96 1.21
C LEU A 95 2.55 -3.39 1.42
N SER A 96 3.39 -4.38 1.16
CA SER A 96 3.04 -5.79 1.32
C SER A 96 2.74 -6.16 2.77
N PHE A 97 3.43 -5.55 3.73
CA PHE A 97 3.10 -5.69 5.14
C PHE A 97 1.65 -5.23 5.41
N TYR A 98 1.29 -4.00 5.02
CA TYR A 98 -0.07 -3.50 5.26
C TYR A 98 -1.14 -4.33 4.53
N ILE A 99 -0.90 -4.72 3.28
CA ILE A 99 -1.87 -5.43 2.45
C ILE A 99 -2.10 -6.87 2.95
N CYS A 100 -1.02 -7.60 3.25
CA CYS A 100 -1.11 -9.00 3.61
C CYS A 100 -1.48 -9.22 5.09
N GLN A 101 -1.10 -8.31 5.98
CA GLN A 101 -1.29 -8.52 7.42
C GLN A 101 -2.71 -8.24 7.93
N GLU A 102 -3.57 -7.60 7.12
CA GLU A 102 -4.99 -7.43 7.44
C GLU A 102 -5.69 -8.75 7.76
N GLN A 103 -5.29 -9.85 7.09
CA GLN A 103 -5.86 -11.19 7.33
C GLN A 103 -5.56 -11.73 8.73
N PHE A 104 -4.58 -11.15 9.43
CA PHE A 104 -4.17 -11.54 10.78
C PHE A 104 -4.50 -10.49 11.84
N CYS A 105 -4.72 -9.24 11.43
CA CYS A 105 -5.02 -8.11 12.29
C CYS A 105 -6.09 -7.24 11.62
N GLU A 106 -7.35 -7.54 11.91
CA GLU A 106 -8.49 -6.79 11.38
C GLU A 106 -8.37 -5.30 11.76
N GLY A 107 -8.58 -4.43 10.78
CA GLY A 107 -8.49 -2.98 10.92
C GLY A 107 -7.11 -2.38 10.64
N LEU A 108 -6.12 -3.18 10.21
CA LEU A 108 -4.80 -2.67 9.84
C LEU A 108 -4.87 -1.71 8.64
N TRP A 109 -5.74 -1.96 7.65
CA TRP A 109 -6.00 -1.07 6.52
C TRP A 109 -6.63 0.26 6.96
N ILE A 110 -7.46 0.23 8.00
CA ILE A 110 -8.03 1.43 8.61
C ILE A 110 -6.92 2.24 9.28
N LEU A 111 -6.09 1.59 10.09
CA LEU A 111 -4.97 2.21 10.77
C LEU A 111 -3.95 2.79 9.77
N ALA A 112 -3.62 2.05 8.71
CA ALA A 112 -2.76 2.49 7.63
C ALA A 112 -3.32 3.73 6.93
N SER A 113 -4.63 3.79 6.71
CA SER A 113 -5.27 4.96 6.11
C SER A 113 -5.30 6.16 7.05
N GLN A 114 -5.65 5.96 8.34
CA GLN A 114 -5.61 6.98 9.39
C GLN A 114 -4.24 7.64 9.53
N ASN A 115 -3.19 6.82 9.48
CA ASN A 115 -1.81 7.29 9.56
C ASN A 115 -1.27 7.81 8.22
N ARG A 116 -2.09 7.83 7.17
CA ARG A 116 -1.73 8.23 5.79
C ARG A 116 -0.61 7.39 5.17
N ALA A 117 -0.45 6.14 5.60
CA ALA A 117 0.58 5.24 5.08
C ALA A 117 0.40 4.98 3.58
N PHE A 118 -0.82 4.64 3.12
CA PHE A 118 -1.08 4.43 1.69
C PHE A 118 -0.79 5.68 0.85
N TYR A 119 -1.23 6.86 1.29
CA TYR A 119 -0.89 8.13 0.64
C TYR A 119 0.63 8.32 0.52
N ARG A 120 1.36 8.17 1.63
CA ARG A 120 2.83 8.34 1.66
C ARG A 120 3.53 7.32 0.76
N ILE A 121 3.04 6.09 0.71
CA ILE A 121 3.56 5.04 -0.18
C ILE A 121 3.39 5.43 -1.64
N LEU A 122 2.20 5.84 -2.04
CA LEU A 122 1.91 6.22 -3.43
C LEU A 122 2.71 7.45 -3.88
N VAL A 123 2.80 8.48 -3.03
CA VAL A 123 3.64 9.67 -3.31
C VAL A 123 5.12 9.30 -3.41
N ARG A 124 5.60 8.36 -2.59
CA ARG A 124 6.97 7.88 -2.70
C ARG A 124 7.17 7.08 -4.00
N LEU A 125 6.20 6.26 -4.38
CA LEU A 125 6.24 5.46 -5.60
C LEU A 125 6.35 6.35 -6.83
N GLU A 126 5.50 7.38 -6.93
CA GLU A 126 5.54 8.39 -8.00
C GLU A 126 6.95 9.01 -8.13
N LYS A 127 7.54 9.47 -7.03
CA LYS A 127 8.90 10.04 -7.02
C LYS A 127 9.99 9.06 -7.46
N LEU A 128 9.82 7.77 -7.18
CA LEU A 128 10.78 6.74 -7.60
C LEU A 128 10.63 6.44 -9.09
N GLU A 129 9.40 6.44 -9.63
CA GLU A 129 9.16 6.31 -11.07
C GLU A 129 9.75 7.47 -11.84
N ASP A 130 9.48 8.71 -11.44
CA ASP A 130 10.03 9.91 -12.08
C ASP A 130 11.55 9.86 -12.19
N LYS A 131 12.23 9.45 -11.12
CA LYS A 131 13.69 9.27 -11.12
C LYS A 131 14.15 8.21 -12.11
N ILE A 132 13.42 7.10 -12.24
CA ILE A 132 13.74 6.05 -13.21
C ILE A 132 13.59 6.57 -14.64
N PHE A 133 12.54 7.35 -14.92
CA PHE A 133 12.36 7.96 -16.24
C PHE A 133 13.47 8.95 -16.58
N GLN A 134 13.89 9.81 -15.64
CA GLN A 134 15.00 10.75 -15.87
C GLN A 134 16.34 10.03 -16.13
N VAL A 135 16.66 8.98 -15.36
CA VAL A 135 17.89 8.17 -15.57
C VAL A 135 17.89 7.48 -16.94
N ASN A 136 16.73 7.03 -17.42
CA ASN A 136 16.62 6.39 -18.72
C ASN A 136 16.80 7.36 -19.90
N ASP A 137 16.40 8.63 -19.72
CA ASP A 137 16.62 9.68 -20.74
C ASP A 137 18.08 10.18 -20.76
N GLU A 138 18.75 10.28 -19.61
CA GLU A 138 20.18 10.64 -19.54
C GLU A 138 21.06 9.58 -20.23
N ASN A 139 20.82 8.29 -19.97
CA ASN A 139 21.59 7.19 -20.61
C ASN A 139 21.35 7.05 -22.12
N LYS A 140 20.27 7.63 -22.66
CA LYS A 140 19.97 7.65 -24.10
C LYS A 140 20.70 8.76 -24.86
N SER A 141 21.22 9.75 -24.13
CA SER A 141 21.96 10.89 -24.67
C SER A 141 23.42 10.54 -24.98
N ASP A 142 24.01 9.61 -24.22
CA ASP A 142 25.43 9.24 -24.33
C ASP A 142 25.73 8.20 -25.42
N THR A 143 24.71 7.58 -26.02
CA THR A 143 24.90 6.56 -27.08
C THR A 143 24.83 7.11 -28.51
N ARG A 144 24.72 8.44 -28.69
CA ARG A 144 24.68 9.08 -30.03
C ARG A 144 25.99 9.72 -30.48
N ASN A 145 27.10 9.49 -29.78
CA ASN A 145 28.43 9.96 -30.17
C ASN A 145 29.45 8.81 -30.24
N ILE A 146 29.23 7.83 -31.11
CA ILE A 146 30.28 6.94 -31.63
C ILE A 146 30.03 6.72 -33.12
#